data_AF-A0A6A6BBV4-F1
#
_entry.id   AF-A0A6A6BBV4-F1
#
_cell.length_a   1.000
_cell.length_b   1.000
_cell.length_c   1.000
_cell.angle_alpha   90.00
_cell.angle_beta   90.00
_cell.angle_gamma   90.00
#
_symmetry.space_group_name_H-M   'P 1'
#
loop_
_entity.id
_entity.type
_entity.pdbx_description
1 polymer ?
#
loop_
_entity_poly.entity_id
_entity_poly.type
_entity_poly.pdbx_seq_one_letter_code
_entity_poly.pdbx_strand_id
1 'polypeptide(L)'
;MVLRFTQSGSTSLWDLDVIRRSLAVISWAASTITLMDIGYHVLCVVGTATGLFWNRIETLHPLMGHWANCYTLGRFWGRTWHQNFRRALQMPGQYLARDVLRASKGSLLSRHIQSYTAFLLSGLYHYGAAKMTVPTAGFYGTCVFFAVQPNALLLEDYVLHFAKSRFGCKSQNWHILGYLWTFSVLTYSATGFIDESIWYNLVRAFPVFSSSVTSLFLDLLV
;
A
#
# COMPACT_ATOMS: atom_id res chain seq x y z
N MET A 1 -0.27 -4.37 18.19
CA MET A 1 0.69 -3.28 18.43
C MET A 1 0.10 -1.92 18.07
N VAL A 2 -0.42 -1.73 16.85
CA VAL A 2 -1.06 -0.45 16.44
C VAL A 2 -2.15 0.05 17.40
N LEU A 3 -3.07 -0.82 17.85
CA LEU A 3 -4.11 -0.43 18.83
C LEU A 3 -3.55 -0.13 20.22
N ARG A 4 -2.42 -0.75 20.61
CA ARG A 4 -1.80 -0.45 21.92
C ARG A 4 -1.20 0.96 21.90
N PHE A 5 -0.51 1.33 20.83
CA PHE A 5 0.09 2.66 20.72
C PHE A 5 -0.93 3.78 20.56
N THR A 6 -2.03 3.52 19.87
CA THR A 6 -3.12 4.48 19.70
C THR A 6 -4.12 4.46 20.85
N GLN A 7 -3.92 3.62 21.87
CA GLN A 7 -4.88 3.40 22.96
C GLN A 7 -6.30 3.12 22.45
N SER A 8 -6.40 2.22 21.47
CA SER A 8 -7.64 1.89 20.74
C SER A 8 -8.28 3.07 20.00
N GLY A 9 -7.45 4.02 19.54
CA GLY A 9 -7.88 5.19 18.80
C GLY A 9 -8.09 6.45 19.65
N SER A 10 -7.76 6.48 20.95
CA SER A 10 -7.79 7.75 21.69
C SER A 10 -6.61 8.67 21.37
N THR A 11 -5.51 8.11 20.86
CA THR A 11 -4.32 8.88 20.44
C THR A 11 -4.09 8.72 18.95
N SER A 12 -3.92 9.86 18.27
CA SER A 12 -3.59 9.94 16.85
C SER A 12 -2.20 9.39 16.57
N LEU A 13 -2.00 8.69 15.43
CA LEU A 13 -0.65 8.34 15.00
C LEU A 13 0.22 9.60 14.75
N TRP A 14 -0.39 10.76 14.48
CA TRP A 14 0.32 12.05 14.36
C TRP A 14 0.96 12.53 15.66
N ASP A 15 0.44 12.10 16.81
CA ASP A 15 0.94 12.50 18.13
C ASP A 15 2.07 11.59 18.63
N LEU A 16 2.29 10.46 17.95
CA LEU A 16 3.36 9.51 18.28
C LEU A 16 4.71 10.00 17.75
N ASP A 17 5.78 9.69 18.49
CA ASP A 17 7.15 9.83 17.99
C ASP A 17 7.40 8.93 16.77
N VAL A 18 8.47 9.22 16.03
CA VAL A 18 8.77 8.55 14.76
C VAL A 18 8.90 7.03 14.91
N ILE A 19 9.43 6.53 16.03
CA ILE A 19 9.65 5.10 16.25
C ILE A 19 8.31 4.43 16.49
N ARG A 20 7.51 4.95 17.42
CA ARG A 20 6.18 4.40 17.72
C ARG A 20 5.25 4.45 16.51
N ARG A 21 5.27 5.55 15.75
CA ARG A 21 4.50 5.68 14.49
C ARG A 21 4.95 4.63 13.47
N SER A 22 6.25 4.49 13.25
CA SER A 22 6.80 3.51 12.32
C SER A 22 6.36 2.08 12.67
N LEU A 23 6.47 1.71 13.96
CA LEU A 23 6.03 0.40 14.44
C LEU A 23 4.51 0.20 14.32
N ALA A 24 3.72 1.24 14.57
CA ALA A 24 2.27 1.23 14.39
C ALA A 24 1.90 0.97 12.92
N VAL A 25 2.52 1.68 11.97
CA VAL A 25 2.30 1.50 10.53
C VAL A 25 2.72 0.11 10.07
N ILE A 26 3.91 -0.38 10.49
CA ILE A 26 4.38 -1.73 10.17
C ILE A 26 3.39 -2.78 10.70
N SER A 27 2.96 -2.64 11.94
CA SER A 27 1.99 -3.57 12.56
C SER A 27 0.67 -3.58 11.80
N TRP A 28 0.18 -2.42 11.38
CA TRP A 28 -1.06 -2.31 10.61
C TRP A 28 -0.91 -2.95 9.22
N ALA A 29 0.20 -2.67 8.53
CA ALA A 29 0.49 -3.23 7.22
C ALA A 29 0.61 -4.76 7.28
N ALA A 30 1.36 -5.31 8.24
CA ALA A 30 1.53 -6.75 8.42
C ALA A 30 0.19 -7.47 8.69
N SER A 31 -0.66 -6.87 9.53
CA SER A 31 -1.99 -7.42 9.84
C SER A 31 -2.89 -7.42 8.60
N THR A 32 -2.85 -6.34 7.83
CA THR A 32 -3.63 -6.17 6.60
C THR A 32 -3.19 -7.15 5.52
N ILE A 33 -1.88 -7.32 5.30
CA ILE A 33 -1.32 -8.30 4.38
C ILE A 33 -1.77 -9.71 4.76
N THR A 34 -1.66 -10.08 6.05
CA THR A 34 -2.04 -11.41 6.52
C THR A 34 -3.52 -11.71 6.23
N LEU A 35 -4.41 -10.76 6.53
CA LEU A 35 -5.84 -10.92 6.28
C LEU A 35 -6.15 -11.09 4.78
N MET A 36 -5.53 -10.27 3.94
CA MET A 36 -5.70 -10.35 2.49
C MET A 36 -5.13 -11.65 1.92
N ASP A 37 -3.98 -12.10 2.44
CA ASP A 37 -3.32 -13.31 1.97
C ASP A 37 -4.15 -14.55 2.32
N ILE A 38 -4.69 -14.65 3.53
CA ILE A 38 -5.63 -15.71 3.90
C ILE A 38 -6.85 -15.71 2.97
N GLY A 39 -7.49 -14.55 2.79
CA GLY A 39 -8.66 -14.44 1.93
C GLY A 39 -8.38 -14.82 0.46
N TYR A 40 -7.23 -14.39 -0.06
CA TYR A 40 -6.79 -14.73 -1.40
C TYR A 40 -6.53 -16.24 -1.56
N HIS A 41 -5.83 -16.87 -0.61
CA HIS A 41 -5.57 -18.31 -0.67
C HIS A 41 -6.86 -19.15 -0.58
N VAL A 42 -7.83 -18.76 0.26
CA VAL A 42 -9.14 -19.41 0.30
C VAL A 42 -9.84 -19.31 -1.07
N LEU A 43 -9.84 -18.12 -1.68
CA LEU A 43 -10.44 -17.92 -3.00
C LEU A 43 -9.73 -18.77 -4.08
N CYS A 44 -8.41 -18.87 -4.03
CA CYS A 44 -7.61 -19.71 -4.93
C CYS A 44 -7.93 -21.20 -4.77
N VAL A 45 -8.03 -21.69 -3.53
CA VAL A 45 -8.39 -23.09 -3.24
C VAL A 45 -9.78 -23.41 -3.77
N VAL A 46 -10.77 -22.58 -3.45
CA VAL A 46 -12.15 -22.77 -3.93
C VAL A 46 -12.21 -22.68 -5.45
N GLY A 47 -11.60 -21.65 -6.05
CA GLY A 47 -11.61 -21.43 -7.49
C GLY A 47 -10.93 -22.55 -8.27
N THR A 48 -9.87 -23.15 -7.72
CA THR A 48 -9.18 -24.28 -8.34
C THR A 48 -9.93 -25.59 -8.13
N ALA A 49 -10.42 -25.86 -6.93
CA ALA A 49 -11.15 -27.09 -6.62
C ALA A 49 -12.48 -27.19 -7.41
N THR A 50 -13.11 -26.05 -7.69
CA THR A 50 -14.38 -25.98 -8.44
C THR A 50 -14.21 -25.81 -9.94
N GLY A 51 -13.03 -25.39 -10.41
CA GLY A 51 -12.79 -25.06 -11.82
C GLY A 51 -13.51 -23.80 -12.33
N LEU A 52 -13.94 -22.90 -11.43
CA LEU A 52 -14.72 -21.71 -11.79
C LEU A 52 -13.88 -20.59 -12.41
N PHE A 53 -12.68 -20.35 -11.88
CA PHE A 53 -11.86 -19.18 -12.26
C PHE A 53 -10.42 -19.56 -12.60
N TRP A 54 -9.84 -20.55 -11.92
CA TRP A 54 -8.48 -21.01 -12.13
C TRP A 54 -8.46 -22.50 -12.43
N ASN A 55 -8.14 -22.82 -13.68
CA ASN A 55 -8.04 -24.22 -14.13
C ASN A 55 -6.61 -24.77 -14.00
N ARG A 56 -5.66 -23.93 -13.55
CA ARG A 56 -4.23 -24.21 -13.48
C ARG A 56 -3.62 -23.44 -12.31
N ILE A 57 -3.05 -24.17 -11.34
CA ILE A 57 -2.43 -23.58 -10.14
C ILE A 57 -1.27 -22.66 -10.52
N GLU A 58 -0.60 -22.93 -11.64
CA GLU A 58 0.54 -22.14 -12.14
C GLU A 58 0.14 -20.73 -12.59
N THR A 59 -1.15 -20.49 -12.81
CA THR A 59 -1.68 -19.15 -13.15
C THR A 59 -1.99 -18.29 -11.92
N LEU A 60 -1.84 -18.86 -10.73
CA LEU A 60 -1.94 -18.13 -9.48
C LEU A 60 -0.65 -17.33 -9.26
N HIS A 61 -0.82 -16.03 -9.06
CA HIS A 61 0.30 -15.15 -8.72
C HIS A 61 0.27 -14.81 -7.23
N PRO A 62 1.44 -14.61 -6.59
CA PRO A 62 1.50 -14.13 -5.22
C PRO A 62 0.76 -12.79 -5.05
N LEU A 63 0.03 -12.65 -3.93
CA LEU A 63 -0.63 -11.39 -3.56
C LEU A 63 0.38 -10.25 -3.40
N MET A 64 1.54 -10.58 -2.82
CA MET A 64 2.65 -9.68 -2.59
C MET A 64 3.88 -10.14 -3.36
N GLY A 65 4.63 -9.20 -3.91
CA GLY A 65 5.94 -9.48 -4.51
C GLY A 65 7.08 -9.53 -3.49
N HIS A 66 8.31 -9.62 -4.00
CA HIS A 66 9.50 -9.65 -3.15
C HIS A 66 9.79 -8.28 -2.52
N TRP A 67 9.78 -8.20 -1.19
CA TRP A 67 10.07 -7.00 -0.41
C TRP A 67 11.45 -6.38 -0.69
N ALA A 68 12.42 -7.20 -1.12
CA ALA A 68 13.75 -6.76 -1.57
C ALA A 68 13.72 -5.84 -2.81
N ASN A 69 12.56 -5.64 -3.44
CA ASN A 69 12.39 -4.69 -4.53
C ASN A 69 11.87 -3.32 -4.08
N CYS A 70 11.53 -3.11 -2.81
CA CYS A 70 10.87 -1.89 -2.33
C CYS A 70 11.78 -0.68 -2.10
N TYR A 71 12.93 -0.63 -2.76
CA TYR A 71 13.88 0.47 -2.65
C TYR A 71 13.51 1.70 -3.50
N THR A 72 12.32 1.71 -4.11
CA THR A 72 11.69 2.90 -4.71
C THR A 72 10.19 2.74 -4.53
N LEU A 73 9.49 3.85 -4.37
CA LEU A 73 8.04 3.89 -4.23
C LEU A 73 7.38 3.31 -5.48
N GLY A 74 7.93 3.57 -6.68
CA GLY A 74 7.46 2.99 -7.93
C GLY A 74 7.53 1.47 -7.96
N ARG A 75 8.59 0.87 -7.39
CA ARG A 75 8.71 -0.60 -7.28
C ARG A 75 7.83 -1.15 -6.17
N PHE A 76 7.68 -0.46 -5.05
CA PHE A 76 6.78 -0.88 -3.98
C PHE A 76 5.36 -1.09 -4.52
N TRP A 77 4.75 -0.06 -5.14
CA TRP A 77 3.41 -0.16 -5.73
C TRP A 77 3.38 -1.05 -6.98
N GLY A 78 4.40 -0.94 -7.81
CA GLY A 78 4.45 -1.59 -9.12
C GLY A 78 4.98 -3.02 -9.12
N ARG A 79 5.45 -3.58 -8.00
CA ARG A 79 6.02 -4.95 -7.96
C ARG A 79 5.77 -5.69 -6.66
N THR A 80 5.45 -5.01 -5.57
CA THR A 80 5.35 -5.65 -4.25
C THR A 80 3.95 -5.59 -3.68
N TRP A 81 3.35 -4.42 -3.54
CA TRP A 81 2.09 -4.24 -2.83
C TRP A 81 0.85 -4.60 -3.68
N HIS A 82 -0.09 -5.38 -3.15
CA HIS A 82 -1.41 -5.67 -3.76
C HIS A 82 -1.36 -6.04 -5.27
N GLN A 83 -0.56 -7.04 -5.63
CA GLN A 83 -0.36 -7.38 -7.04
C GLN A 83 -1.60 -8.02 -7.69
N ASN A 84 -2.55 -8.55 -6.91
CA ASN A 84 -3.83 -9.06 -7.40
C ASN A 84 -4.72 -7.98 -8.06
N PHE A 85 -4.62 -6.71 -7.62
CA PHE A 85 -5.38 -5.60 -8.21
C PHE A 85 -4.67 -4.90 -9.37
N ARG A 86 -3.40 -5.25 -9.62
CA ARG A 86 -2.55 -4.56 -10.59
C ARG A 86 -3.21 -4.43 -11.95
N ARG A 87 -3.73 -5.53 -12.50
CA ARG A 87 -4.33 -5.52 -13.84
C ARG A 87 -5.58 -4.65 -13.87
N ALA A 88 -6.48 -4.80 -12.90
CA ALA A 88 -7.73 -4.05 -12.83
C ALA A 88 -7.50 -2.54 -12.75
N LEU A 89 -6.49 -2.11 -11.97
CA LEU A 89 -6.15 -0.69 -11.81
C LEU A 89 -5.33 -0.12 -12.97
N GLN A 90 -4.53 -0.94 -13.67
CA GLN A 90 -3.67 -0.47 -14.76
C GLN A 90 -4.40 -0.35 -16.10
N MET A 91 -5.37 -1.22 -16.40
CA MET A 91 -6.05 -1.23 -17.70
C MET A 91 -6.70 0.13 -18.05
N PRO A 92 -7.46 0.78 -17.16
CA PRO A 92 -8.03 2.11 -17.46
C PRO A 92 -6.95 3.17 -17.68
N GLY A 93 -5.88 3.14 -16.89
CA GLY A 93 -4.76 4.07 -17.03
C GLY A 93 -4.00 3.88 -18.35
N GLN A 94 -3.84 2.64 -18.82
CA GLN A 94 -3.20 2.33 -20.10
C GLN A 94 -4.05 2.83 -21.27
N TYR A 95 -5.36 2.61 -21.21
CA TYR A 95 -6.29 3.13 -22.20
C TYR A 95 -6.26 4.66 -22.25
N LEU A 96 -6.37 5.33 -21.09
CA LEU A 96 -6.32 6.80 -21.01
C LEU A 96 -4.98 7.33 -21.55
N ALA A 97 -3.86 6.69 -21.21
CA ALA A 97 -2.55 7.12 -21.68
C ALA A 97 -2.39 6.94 -23.20
N ARG A 98 -2.73 5.76 -23.74
CA ARG A 98 -2.45 5.41 -25.14
C ARG A 98 -3.50 5.94 -26.11
N ASP A 99 -4.77 5.75 -25.77
CA ASP A 99 -5.88 5.89 -26.72
C ASP A 99 -6.53 7.28 -26.65
N VAL A 100 -6.54 7.90 -25.45
CA VAL A 100 -7.11 9.25 -25.24
C VAL A 100 -6.04 10.33 -25.33
N LEU A 101 -5.00 10.24 -24.49
CA LEU A 101 -3.97 11.28 -24.36
C LEU A 101 -2.78 11.08 -25.31
N ARG A 102 -2.77 9.99 -26.09
CA ARG A 102 -1.74 9.68 -27.10
C ARG A 102 -0.30 9.73 -26.58
N ALA A 103 -0.09 9.44 -25.30
CA ALA A 103 1.22 9.38 -24.69
C ALA A 103 2.01 8.19 -25.25
N SER A 104 3.28 8.41 -25.59
CA SER A 104 4.13 7.34 -26.13
C SER A 104 4.37 6.24 -25.09
N LYS A 105 4.33 4.98 -25.55
CA LYS A 105 4.54 3.82 -24.68
C LYS A 105 5.92 3.91 -24.01
N GLY A 106 5.94 3.76 -22.68
CA GLY A 106 7.18 3.82 -21.90
C GLY A 106 7.66 5.24 -21.55
N SER A 107 6.98 6.29 -22.01
CA SER A 107 7.27 7.66 -21.59
C SER A 107 6.92 7.91 -20.12
N LEU A 108 7.56 8.93 -19.53
CA LEU A 108 7.19 9.43 -18.21
C LEU A 108 5.73 9.88 -18.18
N LEU A 109 5.24 10.57 -19.22
CA LEU A 109 3.84 11.00 -19.30
C LEU A 109 2.88 9.80 -19.20
N SER A 110 3.12 8.74 -19.99
CA SER A 110 2.31 7.52 -19.96
C SER A 110 2.31 6.86 -18.58
N ARG A 111 3.47 6.81 -17.92
CA ARG A 111 3.60 6.26 -16.57
C ARG A 111 2.81 7.08 -15.55
N HIS A 112 2.88 8.41 -15.60
CA HIS A 112 2.16 9.27 -14.66
C HIS A 112 0.65 9.16 -14.86
N ILE A 113 0.15 9.22 -16.09
CA ILE A 113 -1.28 9.01 -16.37
C ILE A 113 -1.77 7.70 -15.76
N GLN A 114 -1.01 6.61 -15.94
CA GLN A 114 -1.33 5.30 -15.36
C GLN A 114 -1.34 5.35 -13.82
N SER A 115 -0.31 5.94 -13.20
CA SER A 115 -0.22 6.05 -11.74
C SER A 115 -1.38 6.87 -11.15
N TYR A 116 -1.65 8.06 -11.71
CA TYR A 116 -2.76 8.92 -11.25
C TYR A 116 -4.11 8.22 -11.41
N THR A 117 -4.33 7.54 -12.53
CA THR A 117 -5.57 6.77 -12.75
C THR A 117 -5.70 5.63 -11.74
N ALA A 118 -4.63 4.86 -11.51
CA ALA A 118 -4.64 3.74 -10.58
C ALA A 118 -4.92 4.20 -9.14
N PHE A 119 -4.28 5.29 -8.68
CA PHE A 119 -4.51 5.82 -7.32
C PHE A 119 -5.88 6.48 -7.17
N LEU A 120 -6.40 7.13 -8.22
CA LEU A 120 -7.77 7.66 -8.20
C LEU A 120 -8.80 6.52 -8.04
N LEU A 121 -8.70 5.48 -8.86
CA LEU A 121 -9.60 4.32 -8.79
C LEU A 121 -9.48 3.59 -7.45
N SER A 122 -8.26 3.41 -6.96
CA SER A 122 -8.02 2.81 -5.65
C SER A 122 -8.59 3.68 -4.52
N GLY A 123 -8.41 5.00 -4.58
CA GLY A 123 -8.97 5.93 -3.59
C GLY A 123 -10.49 5.92 -3.58
N LEU A 124 -11.14 5.93 -4.75
CA LEU A 124 -12.59 5.82 -4.86
C LEU A 124 -13.12 4.51 -4.28
N TYR A 125 -12.43 3.39 -4.54
CA TYR A 125 -12.78 2.09 -3.97
C TYR A 125 -12.71 2.10 -2.45
N HIS A 126 -11.60 2.57 -1.87
CA HIS A 126 -11.41 2.61 -0.41
C HIS A 126 -12.38 3.59 0.27
N TYR A 127 -12.59 4.77 -0.32
CA TYR A 127 -13.56 5.75 0.16
C TYR A 127 -14.98 5.20 0.12
N GLY A 128 -15.40 4.59 -0.98
CA GLY A 128 -16.73 3.99 -1.14
C GLY A 128 -16.97 2.89 -0.12
N ALA A 129 -16.03 1.96 0.05
CA ALA A 129 -16.11 0.90 1.05
C ALA A 129 -16.23 1.45 2.48
N ALA A 130 -15.46 2.49 2.80
CA ALA A 130 -15.51 3.15 4.09
C ALA A 130 -16.87 3.85 4.33
N LYS A 131 -17.39 4.58 3.33
CA LYS A 131 -18.72 5.24 3.38
C LYS A 131 -19.88 4.24 3.49
N MET A 132 -19.77 3.06 2.91
CA MET A 132 -20.79 2.00 3.09
C MET A 132 -20.84 1.51 4.54
N THR A 133 -19.72 1.59 5.27
CA THR A 133 -19.64 1.17 6.67
C THR A 133 -20.02 2.31 7.62
N VAL A 134 -19.54 3.53 7.35
CA VAL A 134 -19.82 4.73 8.14
C VAL A 134 -20.24 5.89 7.22
N PRO A 135 -21.53 5.98 6.84
CA PRO A 135 -22.01 6.95 5.85
C PRO A 135 -21.90 8.42 6.27
N THR A 136 -21.75 8.71 7.56
CA THR A 136 -21.65 10.08 8.07
C THR A 136 -20.22 10.61 8.12
N ALA A 137 -19.20 9.74 8.02
CA ALA A 137 -17.79 10.12 8.12
C ALA A 137 -17.24 10.74 6.82
N GLY A 138 -16.24 11.61 6.96
CA GLY A 138 -15.62 12.36 5.86
C GLY A 138 -14.44 11.67 5.16
N PHE A 139 -13.72 10.77 5.84
CA PHE A 139 -12.57 10.01 5.32
C PHE A 139 -11.49 10.87 4.59
N TYR A 140 -11.15 12.02 5.15
CA TYR A 140 -10.15 12.94 4.59
C TYR A 140 -8.75 12.34 4.55
N GLY A 141 -8.34 11.60 5.59
CA GLY A 141 -7.06 10.90 5.64
C GLY A 141 -6.91 9.87 4.53
N THR A 142 -7.99 9.14 4.24
CA THR A 142 -8.09 8.23 3.10
C THR A 142 -7.89 8.96 1.78
N CYS A 143 -8.63 10.05 1.55
CA CYS A 143 -8.51 10.84 0.32
C CYS A 143 -7.09 11.42 0.14
N VAL A 144 -6.51 11.98 1.20
CA VAL A 144 -5.14 12.54 1.19
C VAL A 144 -4.12 11.46 0.89
N PHE A 145 -4.23 10.27 1.50
CA PHE A 145 -3.30 9.16 1.26
C PHE A 145 -3.21 8.82 -0.22
N PHE A 146 -4.36 8.59 -0.87
CA PHE A 146 -4.41 8.22 -2.29
C PHE A 146 -4.02 9.38 -3.22
N ALA A 147 -4.33 10.62 -2.86
CA ALA A 147 -3.93 11.80 -3.64
C ALA A 147 -2.41 12.06 -3.60
N VAL A 148 -1.75 11.79 -2.47
CA VAL A 148 -0.31 12.04 -2.31
C VAL A 148 0.56 11.03 -3.06
N GLN A 149 0.14 9.75 -3.17
CA GLN A 149 0.98 8.71 -3.80
C GLN A 149 1.46 9.03 -5.24
N PRO A 150 0.60 9.42 -6.19
CA PRO A 150 1.05 9.71 -7.55
C PRO A 150 1.97 10.95 -7.62
N ASN A 151 1.81 11.91 -6.70
CA ASN A 151 2.69 13.07 -6.57
C ASN A 151 4.07 12.67 -6.02
N ALA A 152 4.11 11.80 -5.01
CA ALA A 152 5.36 11.28 -4.47
C ALA A 152 6.13 10.44 -5.51
N LEU A 153 5.42 9.69 -6.37
CA LEU A 153 6.02 8.98 -7.50
C LEU A 153 6.62 9.94 -8.54
N LEU A 154 5.93 11.04 -8.84
CA LEU A 154 6.43 12.06 -9.75
C LEU A 154 7.69 12.72 -9.22
N LEU A 155 7.70 13.07 -7.92
CA LEU A 155 8.88 13.61 -7.26
C LEU A 155 10.05 12.62 -7.27
N GLU A 156 9.79 11.34 -6.95
CA GLU A 156 10.79 10.27 -7.02
C GLU A 156 11.41 10.18 -8.43
N ASP A 157 10.60 10.24 -9.48
CA ASP A 157 11.06 10.18 -10.86
C ASP A 157 11.96 11.37 -11.22
N TYR A 158 11.61 12.59 -10.81
CA TYR A 158 12.43 13.77 -11.01
C TYR A 158 13.77 13.67 -10.26
N VAL A 159 13.74 13.28 -8.99
CA VAL A 159 14.95 13.11 -8.17
C VAL A 159 15.87 12.04 -8.77
N LEU A 160 15.31 10.90 -9.19
CA LEU A 160 16.09 9.83 -9.83
C LEU A 160 16.68 10.27 -11.17
N HIS A 161 15.93 11.04 -11.97
CA HIS A 161 16.42 11.59 -13.23
C HIS A 161 17.59 12.55 -12.99
N PHE A 162 17.43 13.51 -12.09
CA PHE A 162 18.46 14.47 -11.71
C PHE A 162 19.70 13.80 -11.10
N ALA A 163 19.50 12.83 -10.21
CA ALA A 163 20.61 12.13 -9.57
C ALA A 163 21.43 11.33 -10.61
N LYS A 164 20.75 10.66 -11.54
CA LYS A 164 21.41 9.95 -12.65
C LYS A 164 22.19 10.89 -13.54
N SER A 165 21.63 12.04 -13.92
CA SER A 165 22.32 13.00 -14.78
C SER A 165 23.50 13.68 -14.10
N ARG A 166 23.43 13.93 -12.79
CA ARG A 166 24.47 14.68 -12.06
C ARG A 166 25.56 13.82 -11.44
N PHE A 167 25.22 12.61 -10.99
CA PHE A 167 26.10 11.76 -10.18
C PHE A 167 26.38 10.38 -10.80
N GLY A 168 25.77 10.04 -11.94
CA GLY A 168 26.04 8.77 -12.63
C GLY A 168 25.68 7.53 -11.81
N CYS A 169 24.52 7.55 -11.14
CA CYS A 169 24.08 6.54 -10.18
C CYS A 169 24.10 5.10 -10.75
N LYS A 170 25.14 4.31 -10.39
CA LYS A 170 25.24 2.87 -10.69
C LYS A 170 25.46 1.98 -9.46
N SER A 171 25.57 2.53 -8.24
CA SER A 171 25.89 1.73 -7.05
C SER A 171 24.66 1.23 -6.29
N GLN A 172 24.81 0.06 -5.65
CA GLN A 172 23.78 -0.56 -4.82
C GLN A 172 23.49 0.24 -3.54
N ASN A 173 24.38 1.16 -3.14
CA ASN A 173 24.22 2.03 -1.97
C ASN A 173 23.00 2.96 -2.08
N TRP A 174 22.58 3.30 -3.30
CA TRP A 174 21.36 4.09 -3.54
C TRP A 174 20.09 3.34 -3.13
N HIS A 175 20.12 2.01 -3.01
CA HIS A 175 18.97 1.25 -2.52
C HIS A 175 18.67 1.58 -1.06
N ILE A 176 19.67 1.85 -0.21
CA ILE A 176 19.45 2.22 1.19
C ILE A 176 18.67 3.53 1.27
N LEU A 177 19.12 4.55 0.54
CA LEU A 177 18.42 5.83 0.45
C LEU A 177 17.00 5.66 -0.10
N GLY A 178 16.85 4.80 -1.11
CA GLY A 178 15.56 4.49 -1.69
C GLY A 178 14.61 3.76 -0.75
N TYR A 179 15.11 2.86 0.11
CA TYR A 179 14.33 2.24 1.18
C TYR A 179 13.91 3.25 2.23
N LEU A 180 14.82 4.12 2.68
CA LEU A 180 14.51 5.18 3.64
C LEU A 180 13.45 6.13 3.09
N TRP A 181 13.58 6.53 1.82
CA TRP A 181 12.59 7.33 1.10
C TRP A 181 11.24 6.63 1.04
N THR A 182 11.19 5.41 0.52
CA THR A 182 9.95 4.65 0.34
C THR A 182 9.26 4.43 1.68
N PHE A 183 10.00 4.01 2.71
CA PHE A 183 9.48 3.79 4.05
C PHE A 183 8.95 5.08 4.67
N SER A 184 9.67 6.19 4.53
CA SER A 184 9.25 7.49 5.06
C SER A 184 7.96 7.96 4.38
N VAL A 185 7.90 7.95 3.04
CA VAL A 185 6.70 8.36 2.31
C VAL A 185 5.49 7.53 2.75
N LEU A 186 5.63 6.20 2.81
CA LEU A 186 4.55 5.32 3.23
C LEU A 186 4.13 5.57 4.68
N THR A 187 5.09 5.71 5.60
CA THR A 187 4.81 5.94 7.02
C THR A 187 4.03 7.23 7.23
N TYR A 188 4.49 8.35 6.66
CA TYR A 188 3.85 9.64 6.87
C TYR A 188 2.52 9.76 6.12
N SER A 189 2.48 9.36 4.84
CA SER A 189 1.25 9.48 4.05
C SER A 189 0.13 8.55 4.53
N ALA A 190 0.46 7.35 5.04
CA ALA A 190 -0.54 6.40 5.51
C ALA A 190 -1.13 6.75 6.89
N THR A 191 -0.50 7.66 7.65
CA THR A 191 -0.88 8.01 9.03
C THR A 191 -2.38 8.28 9.15
N GLY A 192 -2.90 9.27 8.41
CA GLY A 192 -4.32 9.65 8.46
C GLY A 192 -5.27 8.55 7.98
N PHE A 193 -4.86 7.73 7.02
CA PHE A 193 -5.66 6.62 6.53
C PHE A 193 -5.80 5.49 7.56
N ILE A 194 -4.69 5.18 8.26
CA ILE A 194 -4.65 4.16 9.32
C ILE A 194 -5.44 4.64 10.53
N ASP A 195 -5.24 5.89 10.92
CA ASP A 195 -5.99 6.60 11.94
C ASP A 195 -7.51 6.47 11.75
N GLU A 196 -8.01 6.85 10.57
CA GLU A 196 -9.44 6.73 10.24
C GLU A 196 -9.92 5.28 10.29
N SER A 197 -9.08 4.34 9.84
CA SER A 197 -9.40 2.92 9.90
C SER A 197 -9.57 2.39 11.33
N ILE A 198 -8.81 2.95 12.28
CA ILE A 198 -8.88 2.61 13.70
C ILE A 198 -10.07 3.34 14.36
N TRP A 199 -10.16 4.65 14.20
CA TRP A 199 -11.22 5.49 14.79
C TRP A 199 -12.61 5.01 14.45
N TYR A 200 -12.84 4.68 13.19
CA TYR A 200 -14.14 4.21 12.70
C TYR A 200 -14.32 2.69 12.81
N ASN A 201 -13.40 1.97 13.48
CA ASN A 201 -13.43 0.52 13.65
C ASN A 201 -13.57 -0.25 12.31
N LEU A 202 -13.02 0.30 11.22
CA LEU A 202 -12.99 -0.36 9.91
C LEU A 202 -12.05 -1.57 9.92
N VAL A 203 -11.03 -1.53 10.78
CA VAL A 203 -10.15 -2.67 11.05
C VAL A 203 -10.39 -3.12 12.48
N ARG A 204 -11.10 -4.23 12.66
CA ARG A 204 -11.25 -4.88 13.97
C ARG A 204 -9.96 -5.63 14.26
N ALA A 205 -9.12 -5.11 15.16
CA ALA A 205 -7.94 -5.86 15.58
C ALA A 205 -8.37 -6.95 16.57
N PHE A 206 -8.58 -8.15 16.06
CA PHE A 206 -8.47 -9.34 16.89
C PHE A 206 -7.05 -9.88 16.76
N PRO A 207 -6.39 -10.29 17.85
CA PRO A 207 -5.29 -11.22 17.70
C PRO A 207 -5.88 -12.47 17.04
N VAL A 208 -5.40 -12.82 15.84
CA VAL A 208 -5.89 -14.00 15.09
C VAL A 208 -5.79 -15.26 15.95
N PHE A 209 -4.83 -15.28 16.88
CA PHE A 209 -4.72 -16.26 17.96
C PHE A 209 -4.44 -15.55 19.28
N SER A 210 -5.13 -15.93 20.36
CA SER A 210 -4.95 -15.40 21.72
C SER A 210 -3.51 -15.53 22.26
N SER A 211 -2.71 -16.41 21.68
CA SER A 211 -1.31 -16.70 22.04
C SER A 211 -0.33 -16.44 20.89
N SER A 212 -0.51 -15.35 20.14
CA SER A 212 0.44 -15.00 19.09
C SER A 212 1.82 -14.62 19.67
N VAL A 213 2.91 -14.95 18.97
CA VAL A 213 4.27 -14.51 19.35
C VAL A 213 4.33 -12.99 19.51
N THR A 214 3.55 -12.25 18.70
CA THR A 214 3.42 -10.80 18.79
C THR A 214 2.80 -10.33 20.10
N SER A 215 1.84 -11.05 20.71
CA SER A 215 1.30 -10.67 22.03
C SER A 215 2.33 -10.89 23.13
N LEU A 216 3.09 -11.99 23.09
CA LEU A 216 4.20 -12.26 24.03
C LEU A 216 5.30 -11.19 23.98
N PHE A 217 5.73 -10.77 22.78
CA PHE A 217 6.72 -9.69 22.65
C PHE A 217 6.19 -8.32 23.11
N LEU A 218 4.89 -8.06 22.99
CA LEU A 218 4.28 -6.79 23.41
C LEU A 218 4.08 -6.70 24.92
N ASP A 219 4.01 -7.83 25.62
CA ASP A 219 3.91 -7.87 27.09
C ASP A 219 5.30 -7.75 27.76
N LEU A 220 6.39 -7.95 27.01
CA LEU A 220 7.78 -7.79 27.46
C LEU A 220 8.35 -6.37 27.31
N LEU A 221 7.67 -5.50 26.55
CA LEU A 221 8.10 -4.12 26.27
C LEU A 221 7.33 -3.05 27.08
N VAL A 222 6.57 -3.50 28.08
CA VAL A 222 5.90 -2.70 29.13
C VAL A 222 6.65 -2.91 30.43
#